data_AF-A0A3D6C6M6-F1
#
_entry.id   AF-A0A3D6C6M6-F1
#
_cell.length_a   1.000
_cell.length_b   1.000
_cell.length_c   1.000
_cell.angle_alpha   90.00
_cell.angle_beta   90.00
_cell.angle_gamma   90.00
#
_symmetry.space_group_name_H-M   'P 1'
#
loop_
_entity.id
_entity.type
_entity.pdbx_description
1 polymer ?
#
loop_
_entity_poly.entity_id
_entity_poly.type
_entity_poly.pdbx_seq_one_letter_code
_entity_poly.pdbx_strand_id
1 'polypeptide(L)'
;MVDINKINELTQIMGGQAQSKPKAGEGTGGFDALLNNALDQTQAAEGDTQVSGLGEIAAPSFDLEDPSSIVTGKTDELLGLLDSYVSQLEDPNVSLKNIAPMLDKINANAGSLLEDTRFLGEADSGLKDIATQTVVAARTEYEKFQRGDYLS
;
A
#
# COMPACT_ATOMS: atom_id res chain seq x y z
N MET A 1 -26.79 -32.02 23.36
CA MET A 1 -27.44 -32.55 22.14
C MET A 1 -28.19 -31.38 21.52
N VAL A 2 -27.78 -30.96 20.32
CA VAL A 2 -28.41 -29.84 19.60
C VAL A 2 -29.21 -30.46 18.47
N ASP A 3 -30.53 -30.35 18.57
CA ASP A 3 -31.49 -30.85 17.58
C ASP A 3 -31.59 -29.88 16.39
N ILE A 4 -31.19 -30.36 15.22
CA ILE A 4 -31.24 -29.69 13.92
C ILE A 4 -32.44 -30.28 13.18
N ASN A 5 -33.59 -29.58 13.12
CA ASN A 5 -34.65 -29.77 12.11
C ASN A 5 -35.89 -28.90 12.40
N LYS A 6 -35.94 -27.64 11.93
CA LYS A 6 -37.19 -26.88 11.73
C LYS A 6 -37.04 -25.85 10.61
N ILE A 7 -37.00 -26.31 9.37
CA ILE A 7 -37.27 -25.48 8.20
C ILE A 7 -38.30 -26.26 7.40
N ASN A 8 -39.61 -25.97 7.55
CA ASN A 8 -40.61 -26.08 6.47
C ASN A 8 -42.06 -25.79 6.94
N GLU A 9 -42.40 -24.62 7.48
CA GLU A 9 -43.82 -24.26 7.69
C GLU A 9 -44.04 -22.75 7.58
N LEU A 10 -44.14 -22.19 6.37
CA LEU A 10 -44.81 -20.89 6.17
C LEU A 10 -45.38 -20.68 4.76
N THR A 11 -45.61 -21.76 4.00
CA THR A 11 -46.34 -21.72 2.73
C THR A 11 -47.73 -22.30 2.91
N GLN A 12 -48.63 -21.55 3.56
CA GLN A 12 -50.08 -21.69 3.40
C GLN A 12 -50.81 -20.55 4.11
N ILE A 13 -51.12 -19.49 3.37
CA ILE A 13 -52.30 -18.67 3.65
C ILE A 13 -52.97 -18.25 2.33
N MET A 14 -54.11 -18.91 2.11
CA MET A 14 -55.35 -18.38 1.52
C MET A 14 -55.43 -18.24 -0.01
N GLY A 15 -56.12 -19.21 -0.63
CA GLY A 15 -56.92 -18.97 -1.82
C GLY A 15 -58.32 -18.46 -1.46
N GLY A 16 -58.98 -17.78 -2.40
CA GLY A 16 -60.42 -17.49 -2.31
C GLY A 16 -60.99 -16.35 -3.17
N GLN A 17 -61.47 -16.72 -4.36
CA GLN A 17 -62.68 -16.22 -5.06
C GLN A 17 -62.72 -14.85 -5.78
N ALA A 18 -63.60 -14.83 -6.78
CA ALA A 18 -63.68 -13.95 -7.93
C ALA A 18 -64.85 -12.94 -7.89
N GLN A 19 -64.72 -11.95 -8.79
CA GLN A 19 -65.74 -11.07 -9.41
C GLN A 19 -66.35 -9.91 -8.61
N SER A 20 -66.10 -8.68 -9.09
CA SER A 20 -67.17 -7.81 -9.61
C SER A 20 -66.60 -6.66 -10.45
N LYS A 21 -67.30 -6.33 -11.54
CA LYS A 21 -67.04 -5.22 -12.45
C LYS A 21 -68.08 -4.13 -12.18
N PRO A 22 -67.72 -2.84 -12.17
CA PRO A 22 -68.66 -1.85 -12.67
C PRO A 22 -68.05 -0.89 -13.72
N LYS A 23 -68.87 -0.72 -14.76
CA LYS A 23 -69.11 0.42 -15.66
C LYS A 23 -68.04 1.50 -15.87
N ALA A 24 -67.74 1.67 -17.15
CA ALA A 24 -67.22 2.86 -17.79
C ALA A 24 -68.01 4.12 -17.37
N GLY A 25 -67.27 5.10 -16.87
CA GLY A 25 -67.64 6.51 -16.76
C GLY A 25 -66.49 7.31 -17.34
N GLU A 26 -66.84 8.34 -18.11
CA GLU A 26 -65.97 9.24 -18.87
C GLU A 26 -64.61 9.56 -18.24
N GLY A 27 -63.57 9.32 -19.01
CA GLY A 27 -62.19 9.70 -18.69
C GLY A 27 -61.30 9.64 -19.92
N THR A 28 -61.85 9.93 -21.10
CA THR A 28 -61.09 10.04 -22.34
C THR A 28 -60.19 11.27 -22.26
N GLY A 29 -58.88 11.04 -22.14
CA GLY A 29 -57.86 12.04 -22.42
C GLY A 29 -56.92 12.40 -21.25
N GLY A 30 -57.00 11.72 -20.11
CA GLY A 30 -56.06 11.98 -19.00
C GLY A 30 -54.75 11.21 -19.16
N PHE A 31 -54.81 9.90 -18.97
CA PHE A 31 -53.61 9.07 -18.94
C PHE A 31 -52.98 8.86 -20.32
N ASP A 32 -53.77 8.55 -21.36
CA ASP A 32 -53.24 8.36 -22.71
C ASP A 32 -52.60 9.64 -23.27
N ALA A 33 -53.11 10.82 -22.93
CA ALA A 33 -52.52 12.09 -23.34
C ALA A 33 -51.20 12.36 -22.59
N LEU A 34 -51.14 12.05 -21.30
CA LEU A 34 -49.91 12.17 -20.51
C LEU A 34 -48.86 11.13 -20.94
N LEU A 35 -49.28 9.92 -21.29
CA LEU A 35 -48.39 8.85 -21.75
C LEU A 35 -47.81 9.18 -23.13
N ASN A 36 -48.64 9.65 -24.07
CA ASN A 36 -48.16 10.05 -25.39
C ASN A 36 -47.28 11.30 -25.32
N ASN A 37 -47.58 12.26 -24.43
CA ASN A 37 -46.72 13.42 -24.21
C ASN A 37 -45.35 13.01 -23.64
N ALA A 38 -45.31 12.07 -22.69
CA ALA A 38 -44.05 11.53 -22.17
C ALA A 38 -43.26 10.75 -23.24
N LEU A 39 -43.94 10.03 -24.13
CA LEU A 39 -43.29 9.34 -25.26
C LEU A 39 -42.67 10.35 -26.25
N ASP A 40 -43.38 11.42 -26.60
CA ASP A 40 -42.90 12.49 -27.50
C ASP A 40 -41.73 13.27 -26.87
N GLN A 41 -41.78 13.50 -25.55
CA GLN A 41 -40.67 14.11 -24.80
C GLN A 41 -39.39 13.26 -24.81
N THR A 42 -39.52 11.95 -25.00
CA THR A 42 -38.37 11.05 -25.09
C THR A 42 -37.77 11.05 -26.51
N GLN A 43 -38.54 11.36 -27.55
CA GLN A 43 -38.05 11.48 -28.94
C GLN A 43 -37.52 12.87 -29.29
N ALA A 44 -38.00 13.94 -28.66
CA ALA A 44 -37.51 15.30 -28.89
C ALA A 44 -36.18 15.62 -28.15
N ALA A 45 -35.68 14.69 -27.33
CA ALA A 45 -34.43 14.81 -26.59
C ALA A 45 -33.35 13.85 -27.13
N GLU A 46 -33.36 13.53 -28.42
CA GLU A 46 -32.16 13.02 -29.11
C GLU A 46 -31.21 14.17 -29.44
N GLY A 47 -30.80 14.89 -28.39
CA GLY A 47 -29.71 15.86 -28.40
C GLY A 47 -28.68 15.38 -27.40
N ASP A 48 -27.79 14.52 -27.90
CA ASP A 48 -26.58 13.95 -27.30
C ASP A 48 -26.15 14.58 -25.96
N THR A 49 -26.81 14.18 -24.87
CA THR A 49 -26.23 14.36 -23.54
C THR A 49 -25.55 13.05 -23.20
N GLN A 50 -24.31 12.89 -23.69
CA GLN A 50 -23.38 11.94 -23.11
C GLN A 50 -23.30 12.23 -21.60
N VAL A 51 -24.05 11.47 -20.81
CA VAL A 51 -23.69 11.27 -19.41
C VAL A 51 -22.31 10.66 -19.45
N SER A 52 -21.28 11.46 -19.14
CA SER A 52 -19.93 10.95 -18.94
C SER A 52 -20.03 9.87 -17.87
N GLY A 53 -20.00 8.61 -18.30
CA GLY A 53 -19.88 7.47 -17.40
C GLY A 53 -18.71 7.73 -16.47
N LEU A 54 -18.87 7.40 -15.19
CA LEU A 54 -17.81 7.54 -14.19
C LEU A 54 -16.55 6.89 -14.75
N GLY A 55 -15.58 7.73 -15.14
CA GLY A 55 -14.36 7.28 -15.79
C GLY A 55 -13.56 6.37 -14.87
N GLU A 56 -12.90 5.37 -15.44
CA GLU A 56 -11.96 4.53 -14.69
C GLU A 56 -10.88 5.41 -14.05
N ILE A 57 -10.72 5.29 -12.73
CA ILE A 57 -9.58 5.87 -12.04
C ILE A 57 -8.40 4.95 -12.35
N ALA A 58 -7.48 5.43 -13.18
CA ALA A 58 -6.24 4.71 -13.46
C ALA A 58 -5.50 4.46 -12.15
N ALA A 59 -5.18 3.20 -11.87
CA ALA A 59 -4.37 2.87 -10.71
C ALA A 59 -2.98 3.49 -10.86
N PRO A 60 -2.42 4.10 -9.81
CA PRO A 60 -1.05 4.59 -9.86
C PRO A 60 -0.12 3.41 -10.14
N SER A 61 0.81 3.60 -11.08
CA SER A 61 1.89 2.64 -11.33
C SER A 61 2.75 2.54 -10.07
N PHE A 62 2.88 1.33 -9.54
CA PHE A 62 3.73 1.06 -8.38
C PHE A 62 5.11 0.62 -8.88
N ASP A 63 6.12 1.45 -8.65
CA ASP A 63 7.50 1.12 -8.98
C ASP A 63 8.08 0.31 -7.82
N LEU A 64 8.25 -0.99 -8.03
CA LEU A 64 8.89 -1.88 -7.07
C LEU A 64 10.39 -1.76 -7.27
N GLU A 65 11.06 -1.06 -6.35
CA GLU A 65 12.51 -1.07 -6.29
C GLU A 65 13.00 -2.50 -6.05
N ASP A 66 14.00 -2.90 -6.84
CA ASP A 66 14.65 -4.20 -6.72
C ASP A 66 15.42 -4.27 -5.40
N PRO A 67 15.22 -5.32 -4.56
CA PRO A 67 15.93 -5.45 -3.29
C PRO A 67 17.45 -5.43 -3.43
N SER A 68 18.00 -5.95 -4.53
CA SER A 68 19.45 -5.90 -4.78
C SER A 68 19.93 -4.47 -5.03
N SER A 69 19.15 -3.64 -5.73
CA SER A 69 19.42 -2.20 -5.86
C SER A 69 19.41 -1.48 -4.51
N ILE A 70 18.42 -1.77 -3.66
CA ILE A 70 18.31 -1.15 -2.32
C ILE A 70 19.52 -1.52 -1.46
N VAL A 71 19.87 -2.81 -1.38
CA VAL A 71 21.00 -3.28 -0.58
C VAL A 71 22.31 -2.71 -1.12
N THR A 72 22.50 -2.64 -2.44
CA THR A 72 23.70 -2.05 -3.05
C THR A 72 23.84 -0.59 -2.64
N GLY A 73 22.79 0.22 -2.81
CA GLY A 73 22.80 1.63 -2.43
C GLY A 73 23.09 1.86 -0.94
N LYS A 74 22.48 1.06 -0.06
CA LYS A 74 22.72 1.13 1.39
C LYS A 74 24.10 0.65 1.80
N THR A 75 24.66 -0.32 1.07
CA THR A 75 26.04 -0.78 1.29
C THR A 75 27.03 0.34 0.95
N ASP A 76 26.85 1.00 -0.20
CA ASP A 76 27.67 2.14 -0.61
C ASP A 76 27.54 3.32 0.37
N GLU A 77 26.32 3.62 0.82
CA GLU A 77 26.09 4.66 1.84
C GLU A 77 26.83 4.35 3.14
N LEU A 78 26.72 3.12 3.64
CA LEU A 78 27.39 2.71 4.88
C LEU A 78 28.92 2.77 4.74
N LEU A 79 29.47 2.35 3.60
CA LEU A 79 30.90 2.47 3.32
C LEU A 79 31.35 3.93 3.31
N GLY A 80 30.59 4.83 2.66
CA GLY A 80 30.90 6.26 2.66
C GLY A 80 30.83 6.90 4.05
N LEU A 81 29.92 6.44 4.91
CA LEU A 81 29.88 6.86 6.32
C LEU A 81 31.11 6.37 7.09
N LEU A 82 31.58 5.14 6.85
CA LEU A 82 32.79 4.61 7.46
C LEU A 82 34.04 5.38 7.00
N ASP A 83 34.15 5.71 5.71
CA ASP A 83 35.26 6.53 5.20
C ASP A 83 35.28 7.93 5.83
N SER A 84 34.10 8.53 5.99
CA SER A 84 33.94 9.83 6.66
C SER A 84 34.33 9.75 8.14
N TYR A 85 33.98 8.66 8.81
CA TYR A 85 34.36 8.40 10.20
C TYR A 85 35.86 8.27 10.38
N VAL A 86 36.53 7.49 9.52
CA VAL A 86 37.99 7.35 9.53
C VAL A 86 38.66 8.70 9.31
N SER A 87 38.19 9.48 8.33
CA SER A 87 38.73 10.82 8.05
C SER A 87 38.62 11.76 9.27
N GLN A 88 37.56 11.66 10.07
CA GLN A 88 37.41 12.45 11.29
C GLN A 88 38.24 11.93 12.46
N LEU A 89 38.44 10.61 12.56
CA LEU A 89 39.32 10.01 13.56
C LEU A 89 40.79 10.40 13.36
N GLU A 90 41.22 10.58 12.11
CA GLU A 90 42.58 10.97 11.77
C GLU A 90 42.87 12.46 12.02
N ASP A 91 41.83 13.30 12.19
CA ASP A 91 42.01 14.73 12.45
C ASP A 91 42.15 15.00 13.97
N PRO A 92 43.34 15.42 14.44
CA PRO A 92 43.58 15.72 15.86
C PRO A 92 42.78 16.92 16.37
N ASN A 93 42.17 17.72 15.49
CA ASN A 93 41.33 18.87 15.87
C ASN A 93 39.87 18.45 16.15
N VAL A 94 39.48 17.24 15.78
CA VAL A 94 38.13 16.72 16.00
C VAL A 94 38.09 15.93 17.31
N SER A 95 37.26 16.38 18.25
CA SER A 95 37.06 15.64 19.50
C SER A 95 36.20 14.40 19.28
N LEU A 96 36.47 13.31 20.01
CA LEU A 96 35.66 12.09 19.97
C LEU A 96 34.17 12.35 20.26
N LYS A 97 33.85 13.34 21.10
CA LYS A 97 32.45 13.74 21.36
C LYS A 97 31.73 14.24 20.11
N ASN A 98 32.46 14.86 19.19
CA ASN A 98 31.90 15.35 17.91
C ASN A 98 31.70 14.20 16.91
N ILE A 99 32.46 13.11 17.06
CA ILE A 99 32.36 11.91 16.19
C ILE A 99 31.20 11.01 16.62
N ALA A 100 30.84 10.99 17.91
CA ALA A 100 29.79 10.12 18.44
C ALA A 100 28.46 10.12 17.65
N PRO A 101 27.89 11.28 17.23
CA PRO A 101 26.65 11.30 16.45
C PRO A 101 26.77 10.64 15.07
N MET A 102 27.96 10.64 14.47
CA MET A 102 28.21 9.94 13.21
C MET A 102 28.21 8.42 13.42
N LEU A 103 28.74 7.96 14.54
CA LEU A 103 28.75 6.54 14.88
C LEU A 103 27.36 5.97 15.13
N ASP A 104 26.47 6.75 15.75
CA ASP A 104 25.07 6.38 15.90
C ASP A 104 24.38 6.22 14.53
N LYS A 105 24.70 7.09 13.56
CA LYS A 105 24.22 6.97 12.18
C LYS A 105 24.77 5.72 11.49
N ILE A 106 26.04 5.40 11.69
CA ILE A 106 26.68 4.19 11.16
C ILE A 106 25.97 2.95 11.72
N ASN A 107 25.73 2.89 13.03
CA ASN A 107 25.05 1.77 13.65
C ASN A 107 23.59 1.62 13.19
N ALA A 108 22.87 2.73 13.04
CA ALA A 108 21.51 2.73 12.49
C ALA A 108 21.47 2.22 11.04
N ASN A 109 22.38 2.71 10.18
CA ASN A 109 22.48 2.24 8.80
C ASN A 109 22.87 0.77 8.72
N ALA A 110 23.82 0.32 9.53
CA ALA A 110 24.21 -1.08 9.63
C ALA A 110 23.02 -1.97 10.05
N GLY A 111 22.19 -1.50 10.99
CA GLY A 111 20.95 -2.17 11.36
C GLY A 111 19.94 -2.27 10.22
N SER A 112 19.70 -1.17 9.51
CA SER A 112 18.77 -1.14 8.37
C SER A 112 19.25 -2.00 7.21
N LEU A 113 20.53 -1.91 6.85
CA LEU A 113 21.13 -2.71 5.79
C LEU A 113 21.00 -4.21 6.09
N LEU A 114 21.29 -4.62 7.34
CA LEU A 114 21.17 -6.01 7.72
C LEU A 114 19.74 -6.55 7.57
N GLU A 115 18.72 -5.76 7.92
CA GLU A 115 17.34 -6.18 7.73
C GLU A 115 17.01 -6.34 6.24
N ASP A 116 17.46 -5.41 5.39
CA ASP A 116 17.18 -5.47 3.96
C ASP A 116 17.86 -6.65 3.26
N THR A 117 19.05 -7.07 3.72
CA THR A 117 19.72 -8.26 3.18
C THR A 117 18.92 -9.55 3.36
N ARG A 118 17.91 -9.57 4.24
CA ARG A 118 17.03 -10.73 4.45
C ARG A 118 16.06 -10.94 3.29
N PHE A 119 15.79 -9.90 2.50
CA PHE A 119 14.91 -9.97 1.33
C PHE A 119 15.65 -10.35 0.04
N LEU A 120 16.99 -10.42 0.08
CA LEU A 120 17.79 -10.89 -1.06
C LEU A 120 17.57 -12.38 -1.32
N GLY A 121 17.50 -12.74 -2.59
CA GLY A 121 17.47 -14.13 -3.04
C GLY A 121 18.86 -14.78 -3.01
N GLU A 122 18.90 -16.08 -3.28
CA GLU A 122 20.15 -16.86 -3.37
C GLU A 122 21.06 -16.42 -4.53
N ALA A 123 20.48 -15.84 -5.59
CA ALA A 123 21.22 -15.28 -6.72
C ALA A 123 22.15 -14.13 -6.31
N ASP A 124 21.82 -13.43 -5.22
CA ASP A 124 22.53 -12.25 -4.71
C ASP A 124 23.40 -12.58 -3.49
N SER A 125 23.76 -13.86 -3.30
CA SER A 125 24.58 -14.33 -2.17
C SER A 125 25.89 -13.54 -2.00
N GLY A 126 26.56 -13.20 -3.10
CA GLY A 126 27.77 -12.36 -3.06
C GLY A 126 27.51 -10.93 -2.52
N LEU A 127 26.39 -10.31 -2.92
CA LEU A 127 25.99 -8.99 -2.41
C LEU A 127 25.63 -9.08 -0.92
N LYS A 128 24.89 -10.12 -0.54
CA LYS A 128 24.54 -10.40 0.85
C LYS A 128 25.78 -10.55 1.73
N ASP A 129 26.79 -11.25 1.26
CA ASP A 129 28.05 -11.45 1.99
C ASP A 129 28.79 -10.13 2.19
N ILE A 130 28.93 -9.32 1.13
CA ILE A 130 29.59 -8.01 1.20
C ILE A 130 28.83 -7.10 2.18
N ALA A 131 27.51 -6.96 2.00
CA ALA A 131 26.68 -6.14 2.89
C ALA A 131 26.79 -6.60 4.34
N THR A 132 26.76 -7.91 4.60
CA THR A 132 26.90 -8.46 5.96
C THR A 132 28.27 -8.17 6.55
N GLN A 133 29.35 -8.32 5.78
CA GLN A 133 30.70 -8.00 6.23
C GLN A 133 30.84 -6.51 6.57
N THR A 134 30.28 -5.62 5.74
CA THR A 134 30.25 -4.19 6.01
C THR A 134 29.50 -3.87 7.31
N VAL A 135 28.35 -4.50 7.55
CA VAL A 135 27.60 -4.38 8.80
C VAL A 135 28.43 -4.83 10.00
N VAL A 136 29.12 -5.96 9.90
CA VAL A 136 29.96 -6.50 10.98
C VAL A 136 31.11 -5.55 11.30
N ALA A 137 31.79 -5.02 10.27
CA ALA A 137 32.85 -4.05 10.44
C ALA A 137 32.34 -2.78 11.14
N ALA A 138 31.23 -2.21 10.65
CA ALA A 138 30.60 -1.02 11.21
C ALA A 138 30.24 -1.18 12.70
N ARG A 139 29.61 -2.31 13.06
CA ARG A 139 29.26 -2.60 14.45
C ARG A 139 30.48 -2.80 15.33
N THR A 140 31.53 -3.41 14.80
CA THR A 140 32.78 -3.60 15.54
C THR A 140 33.41 -2.26 15.91
N GLU A 141 33.44 -1.30 14.99
CA GLU A 141 33.94 0.05 15.27
C GLU A 141 33.03 0.80 16.27
N TYR A 142 31.71 0.64 16.17
CA TYR A 142 30.78 1.17 17.16
C TYR A 142 31.09 0.67 18.57
N GLU A 143 31.26 -0.65 18.74
CA GLU A 143 31.56 -1.26 20.04
C GLU A 143 32.93 -0.84 20.60
N LYS A 144 33.96 -0.72 19.74
CA LYS A 144 35.27 -0.20 20.14
C LYS A 144 35.16 1.22 20.70
N PHE A 145 34.34 2.06 20.08
CA PHE A 145 34.13 3.43 20.53
C PHE A 145 33.39 3.48 21.85
N GLN A 146 32.31 2.71 22.01
CA GLN A 146 31.56 2.66 23.27
C GLN A 146 32.41 2.12 24.43
N ARG A 147 33.31 1.19 24.15
CA ARG A 147 34.27 0.68 25.14
C ARG A 147 35.36 1.71 25.52
N GLY A 148 35.54 2.76 24.71
CA GLY A 148 36.53 3.81 24.95
C GLY A 148 37.93 3.47 24.45
N ASP A 149 38.07 2.54 23.49
CA ASP A 149 39.38 2.10 22.98
C ASP A 149 40.21 3.27 22.36
N TYR A 150 39.54 4.34 21.92
CA TYR A 150 40.17 5.53 21.32
C TYR A 150 40.61 6.61 22.34
N LEU A 151 40.45 6.38 23.65
CA LEU A 151 40.86 7.33 24.71
C LEU A 151 42.31 7.14 25.18
N SER A 152 43.10 6.34 24.47
CA SER A 152 44.46 5.92 24.86
C SER A 152 45.53 6.97 24.56
#